data_AF-A0A964A4A2-F1
#
_entry.id   AF-A0A964A4A2-F1
#
_cell.length_a   1.000
_cell.length_b   1.000
_cell.length_c   1.000
_cell.angle_alpha   90.00
_cell.angle_beta   90.00
_cell.angle_gamma   90.00
#
_symmetry.space_group_name_H-M   'P 1'
#
loop_
_entity.id
_entity.type
_entity.pdbx_description
1 polymer ?
#
loop_
_entity_poly.entity_id
_entity_poly.type
_entity_poly.pdbx_seq_one_letter_code
_entity_poly.pdbx_strand_id
1 'polypeptide(L)'
;MKTNSVRVEIKKPAWMLGILMLALMPMFGWAQDGEAMPDDGPPPPPDMEKFHKEIEARKIGFLTSELELTPEEAQKFWPVYNKYEEEMDKLRDERMKAMHAARKSFDEMTDKEIETMVDEDFNSEQAMLDIKKKYHSQFKSILPIRKVAKLYHAEDMFKKKLLREIGRERRGGMHGPPPHGGGDHHEDWGPPPHKE
;
A
#
# COMPACT_ATOMS: atom_id res chain seq x y z
N MET A 1 6.82 11.30 -75.29
CA MET A 1 5.94 10.75 -74.24
C MET A 1 6.15 11.55 -72.96
N LYS A 2 5.05 11.82 -72.25
CA LYS A 2 4.90 12.85 -71.21
C LYS A 2 5.60 12.46 -69.89
N THR A 3 6.04 13.49 -69.19
CA THR A 3 6.65 13.54 -67.84
C THR A 3 5.78 12.92 -66.75
N ASN A 4 6.38 12.48 -65.64
CA ASN A 4 5.92 12.76 -64.26
C ASN A 4 6.84 12.08 -63.21
N SER A 5 7.66 12.87 -62.51
CA SER A 5 8.22 12.50 -61.21
C SER A 5 7.79 13.59 -60.24
N VAL A 6 6.95 13.22 -59.26
CA VAL A 6 6.31 14.15 -58.33
C VAL A 6 7.27 14.44 -57.18
N ARG A 7 7.74 15.69 -57.12
CA ARG A 7 8.40 16.32 -55.97
C ARG A 7 7.31 16.88 -55.05
N VAL A 8 7.39 16.61 -53.74
CA VAL A 8 6.69 17.40 -52.73
C VAL A 8 7.74 18.06 -51.84
N GLU A 9 7.74 19.39 -51.88
CA GLU A 9 8.59 20.30 -51.13
C GLU A 9 8.09 20.47 -49.69
N ILE A 10 9.00 20.37 -48.72
CA ILE A 10 8.74 20.84 -47.34
C ILE A 10 9.53 22.13 -47.15
N LYS A 11 8.80 23.23 -47.00
CA LYS A 11 9.33 24.59 -46.80
C LYS A 11 9.84 24.75 -45.36
N LYS A 12 11.08 25.22 -45.20
CA LYS A 12 11.61 25.81 -43.96
C LYS A 12 11.74 27.32 -44.17
N PRO A 13 11.42 28.17 -43.18
CA PRO A 13 12.08 29.47 -43.10
C PRO A 13 12.83 29.66 -41.77
N ALA A 14 14.13 29.91 -41.92
CA ALA A 14 15.03 30.45 -40.92
C ALA A 14 15.28 31.92 -41.23
N TRP A 15 15.08 32.81 -40.25
CA TRP A 15 15.69 34.14 -40.08
C TRP A 15 15.11 34.72 -38.77
N MET A 16 15.82 34.82 -37.64
CA MET A 16 17.05 35.57 -37.31
C MET A 16 16.84 37.06 -37.06
N LEU A 17 17.51 37.52 -35.98
CA LEU A 17 17.99 38.87 -35.60
C LEU A 17 17.07 39.67 -34.64
N GLY A 18 17.52 40.32 -33.55
CA GLY A 18 18.85 40.57 -32.94
C GLY A 18 18.65 41.58 -31.79
N ILE A 19 19.26 41.41 -30.59
CA ILE A 19 20.56 41.94 -30.09
C ILE A 19 20.45 43.20 -29.17
N LEU A 20 20.89 43.00 -27.91
CA LEU A 20 21.59 43.87 -26.91
C LEU A 20 21.03 45.23 -26.43
N MET A 21 21.12 45.43 -25.10
CA MET A 21 22.07 46.40 -24.48
C MET A 21 22.27 46.11 -22.97
N LEU A 22 23.54 46.06 -22.58
CA LEU A 22 24.11 45.84 -21.23
C LEU A 22 24.16 47.15 -20.41
N ALA A 23 23.96 47.06 -19.08
CA ALA A 23 24.56 48.00 -18.12
C ALA A 23 24.78 47.34 -16.72
N LEU A 24 26.03 46.91 -16.49
CA LEU A 24 26.89 47.14 -15.30
C LEU A 24 26.38 46.86 -13.85
N MET A 25 26.46 45.58 -13.42
CA MET A 25 27.21 44.96 -12.27
C MET A 25 27.59 45.78 -10.99
N PRO A 26 27.96 45.14 -9.84
CA PRO A 26 27.26 44.17 -8.95
C PRO A 26 27.35 44.56 -7.44
N MET A 27 26.51 43.99 -6.57
CA MET A 27 26.85 43.80 -5.14
C MET A 27 26.61 42.34 -4.75
N PHE A 28 27.72 41.59 -4.75
CA PHE A 28 28.12 40.52 -3.82
C PHE A 28 27.04 40.05 -2.82
N GLY A 29 26.71 38.75 -2.69
CA GLY A 29 27.33 37.55 -3.23
C GLY A 29 26.58 36.30 -2.77
N TRP A 30 26.94 35.16 -3.36
CA TRP A 30 26.38 33.81 -3.17
C TRP A 30 25.02 33.58 -3.82
N ALA A 31 25.01 33.67 -5.16
CA ALA A 31 23.99 33.07 -6.02
C ALA A 31 24.70 32.45 -7.22
N GLN A 32 25.39 31.34 -6.98
CA GLN A 32 25.87 30.45 -8.02
C GLN A 32 25.45 29.06 -7.57
N ASP A 33 24.62 28.43 -8.41
CA ASP A 33 23.98 27.12 -8.28
C ASP A 33 22.51 27.24 -7.84
N GLY A 34 21.67 27.66 -8.80
CA GLY A 34 20.22 27.52 -8.73
C GLY A 34 19.84 26.05 -8.90
N GLU A 35 20.03 25.24 -7.86
CA GLU A 35 19.12 24.12 -7.64
C GLU A 35 17.84 24.71 -7.07
N ALA A 36 16.78 24.67 -7.87
CA ALA A 36 15.43 24.88 -7.37
C ALA A 36 15.24 24.01 -6.12
N MET A 37 14.73 24.57 -5.03
CA MET A 37 14.29 23.74 -3.91
C MET A 37 13.32 22.68 -4.48
N PRO A 38 13.52 21.38 -4.20
CA PRO A 38 12.59 20.38 -4.68
C PRO A 38 11.20 20.75 -4.19
N ASP A 39 10.26 20.78 -5.14
CA ASP A 39 8.84 20.74 -4.85
C ASP A 39 8.58 19.40 -4.15
N ASP A 40 8.74 19.38 -2.83
CA ASP A 40 8.56 18.20 -1.98
C ASP A 40 7.06 17.89 -1.83
N GLY A 41 6.40 17.65 -2.97
CA GLY A 41 5.15 16.92 -3.02
C GLY A 41 5.34 15.53 -2.39
N PRO A 42 4.26 14.88 -1.92
CA PRO A 42 4.35 13.54 -1.36
C PRO A 42 5.11 12.63 -2.34
N PRO A 43 6.00 11.75 -1.85
CA PRO A 43 6.78 10.89 -2.72
C PRO A 43 5.85 10.15 -3.69
N PRO A 44 6.25 9.97 -4.95
CA PRO A 44 5.43 9.27 -5.92
C PRO A 44 5.04 7.91 -5.34
N PRO A 45 3.78 7.47 -5.51
CA PRO A 45 3.32 6.20 -4.98
C PRO A 45 4.30 5.11 -5.46
N PRO A 46 4.67 4.16 -4.57
CA PRO A 46 5.56 3.09 -4.96
C PRO A 46 4.98 2.38 -6.18
N ASP A 47 5.85 1.94 -7.08
CA ASP A 47 5.47 0.99 -8.13
C ASP A 47 4.83 -0.22 -7.43
N MET A 48 3.50 -0.32 -7.53
CA MET A 48 2.70 -1.27 -6.76
C MET A 48 3.04 -2.71 -7.13
N GLU A 49 3.40 -2.95 -8.40
CA GLU A 49 3.80 -4.28 -8.85
C GLU A 49 5.16 -4.65 -8.22
N LYS A 50 6.13 -3.74 -8.25
CA LYS A 50 7.42 -3.94 -7.60
C LYS A 50 7.29 -4.14 -6.09
N PHE A 51 6.46 -3.33 -5.45
CA PHE A 51 6.21 -3.41 -4.01
C PHE A 51 5.59 -4.76 -3.63
N HIS A 52 4.55 -5.22 -4.34
CA HIS A 52 3.94 -6.53 -4.09
C HIS A 52 4.96 -7.67 -4.23
N LYS A 53 5.75 -7.68 -5.30
CA LYS A 53 6.80 -8.69 -5.51
C LYS A 53 7.85 -8.68 -4.40
N GLU A 54 8.23 -7.50 -3.91
CA GLU A 54 9.18 -7.38 -2.80
C GLU A 54 8.58 -7.95 -1.50
N ILE A 55 7.33 -7.64 -1.19
CA ILE A 55 6.64 -8.19 -0.02
C ILE A 55 6.48 -9.71 -0.11
N GLU A 56 6.13 -10.24 -1.28
CA GLU A 56 6.04 -11.68 -1.54
C GLU A 56 7.38 -12.37 -1.31
N ALA A 57 8.46 -11.86 -1.90
CA ALA A 57 9.80 -12.43 -1.72
C ALA A 57 10.22 -12.44 -0.24
N ARG A 58 9.95 -11.35 0.47
CA ARG A 58 10.21 -11.23 1.92
C ARG A 58 9.38 -12.22 2.73
N LYS A 59 8.11 -12.41 2.36
CA LYS A 59 7.20 -13.38 2.98
C LYS A 59 7.69 -14.81 2.77
N ILE A 60 8.09 -15.15 1.55
CA ILE A 60 8.64 -16.48 1.20
C ILE A 60 9.87 -16.79 2.05
N GLY A 61 10.82 -15.84 2.11
CA GLY A 61 12.02 -15.99 2.92
C GLY A 61 11.70 -16.17 4.40
N PHE A 62 10.82 -15.32 4.94
CA PHE A 62 10.42 -15.36 6.34
C PHE A 62 9.73 -16.67 6.73
N LEU A 63 8.76 -17.13 5.93
CA LEU A 63 8.07 -18.38 6.22
C LEU A 63 9.00 -19.58 6.08
N THR A 64 9.85 -19.62 5.06
CA THR A 64 10.82 -20.72 4.89
C THR A 64 11.73 -20.85 6.12
N SER A 65 12.21 -19.73 6.66
CA SER A 65 13.07 -19.73 7.85
C SER A 65 12.31 -20.13 9.12
N GLU A 66 11.10 -19.60 9.35
CA GLU A 66 10.33 -19.86 10.57
C GLU A 66 9.78 -21.30 10.66
N LEU A 67 9.41 -21.87 9.51
CA LEU A 67 8.85 -23.22 9.45
C LEU A 67 9.92 -24.30 9.38
N GLU A 68 11.17 -23.95 9.10
CA GLU A 68 12.28 -24.89 8.90
C GLU A 68 11.91 -25.98 7.88
N LEU A 69 11.39 -25.56 6.71
CA LEU A 69 10.95 -26.47 5.66
C LEU A 69 12.13 -27.18 5.02
N THR A 70 12.06 -28.51 4.89
CA THR A 70 13.00 -29.23 4.02
C THR A 70 12.70 -28.93 2.55
N PRO A 71 13.64 -29.16 1.62
CA PRO A 71 13.38 -28.99 0.19
C PRO A 71 12.16 -29.77 -0.30
N GLU A 72 11.95 -30.99 0.19
CA GLU A 72 10.83 -31.86 -0.18
C GLU A 72 9.49 -31.36 0.39
N GLU A 73 9.49 -30.85 1.61
CA GLU A 73 8.31 -30.22 2.22
C GLU A 73 7.96 -28.92 1.48
N ALA A 74 8.95 -28.07 1.21
CA ALA A 74 8.77 -26.81 0.51
C ALA A 74 8.15 -27.00 -0.88
N GLN A 75 8.61 -28.01 -1.63
CA GLN A 75 8.08 -28.33 -2.96
C GLN A 75 6.58 -28.67 -2.94
N LYS A 76 6.10 -29.29 -1.86
CA LYS A 76 4.67 -29.61 -1.67
C LYS A 76 3.88 -28.47 -1.04
N PHE A 77 4.53 -27.69 -0.18
CA PHE A 77 3.93 -26.61 0.59
C PHE A 77 3.56 -25.40 -0.27
N TRP A 78 4.51 -24.87 -1.05
CA TRP A 78 4.30 -23.63 -1.78
C TRP A 78 3.11 -23.65 -2.74
N PRO A 79 2.86 -24.73 -3.52
CA PRO A 79 1.67 -24.79 -4.39
C PRO A 79 0.34 -24.73 -3.62
N VAL A 80 0.29 -25.29 -2.41
CA VAL A 80 -0.92 -25.25 -1.55
C VAL A 80 -1.06 -23.88 -0.91
N TYR A 81 0.06 -23.33 -0.42
CA TYR A 81 0.11 -22.03 0.24
C TYR A 81 -0.27 -20.88 -0.69
N ASN A 82 0.26 -20.89 -1.91
CA ASN A 82 -0.02 -19.85 -2.90
C ASN A 82 -1.50 -19.80 -3.28
N LYS A 83 -2.16 -20.96 -3.40
CA LYS A 83 -3.61 -21.03 -3.65
C LYS A 83 -4.43 -20.55 -2.45
N TYR A 84 -4.00 -20.89 -1.23
CA TYR A 84 -4.61 -20.37 -0.02
C TYR A 84 -4.55 -18.85 0.04
N GLU A 85 -3.37 -18.27 -0.23
CA GLU A 85 -3.17 -16.82 -0.26
C GLU A 85 -4.00 -16.16 -1.36
N GLU A 86 -4.01 -16.71 -2.58
CA GLU A 86 -4.83 -16.18 -3.68
C GLU A 86 -6.33 -16.15 -3.33
N GLU A 87 -6.87 -17.25 -2.78
CA GLU A 87 -8.28 -17.32 -2.35
C GLU A 87 -8.57 -16.34 -1.19
N MET A 88 -7.66 -16.23 -0.23
CA MET A 88 -7.80 -15.32 0.91
C MET A 88 -7.71 -13.85 0.49
N ASP A 89 -6.76 -13.49 -0.36
CA ASP A 89 -6.51 -12.11 -0.79
C ASP A 89 -7.63 -11.61 -1.68
N LYS A 90 -8.14 -12.44 -2.58
CA LYS A 90 -9.34 -12.10 -3.36
C LYS A 90 -10.52 -11.74 -2.46
N LEU A 91 -10.80 -12.57 -1.45
CA LEU A 91 -11.91 -12.33 -0.53
C LEU A 91 -11.67 -11.11 0.36
N ARG A 92 -10.44 -10.88 0.82
CA ARG A 92 -10.05 -9.68 1.58
C ARG A 92 -10.22 -8.41 0.75
N ASP A 93 -9.84 -8.44 -0.52
CA ASP A 93 -9.98 -7.31 -1.43
C ASP A 93 -11.44 -6.98 -1.72
N GLU A 94 -12.28 -7.99 -1.97
CA GLU A 94 -13.72 -7.83 -2.15
C GLU A 94 -14.36 -7.22 -0.89
N ARG A 95 -14.07 -7.80 0.28
CA ARG A 95 -14.56 -7.28 1.57
C ARG A 95 -14.08 -5.86 1.85
N MET A 96 -12.80 -5.54 1.61
CA MET A 96 -12.28 -4.18 1.80
C MET A 96 -12.97 -3.18 0.88
N LYS A 97 -13.18 -3.53 -0.40
CA LYS A 97 -13.87 -2.65 -1.36
C LYS A 97 -15.32 -2.40 -0.92
N ALA A 98 -16.04 -3.43 -0.50
CA ALA A 98 -17.40 -3.31 0.00
C ALA A 98 -17.47 -2.41 1.24
N MET A 99 -16.63 -2.66 2.24
CA MET A 99 -16.58 -1.85 3.46
C MET A 99 -16.16 -0.40 3.20
N HIS A 100 -15.22 -0.17 2.29
CA HIS A 100 -14.80 1.18 1.93
C HIS A 100 -15.89 1.95 1.17
N ALA A 101 -16.62 1.28 0.28
CA ALA A 101 -17.76 1.87 -0.40
C ALA A 101 -18.85 2.24 0.61
N ALA A 102 -19.22 1.30 1.49
CA ALA A 102 -20.26 1.54 2.48
C ALA A 102 -19.89 2.64 3.48
N ARG A 103 -18.62 2.73 3.91
CA ARG A 103 -18.15 3.82 4.78
C ARG A 103 -18.29 5.20 4.12
N LYS A 104 -18.16 5.30 2.80
CA LYS A 104 -18.30 6.59 2.09
C LYS A 104 -19.74 7.07 1.99
N SER A 105 -20.70 6.16 1.98
CA SER A 105 -22.14 6.45 1.81
C SER A 105 -22.95 6.13 3.06
N PHE A 106 -22.31 5.89 4.21
CA PHE A 106 -22.98 5.35 5.40
C PHE A 106 -24.17 6.22 5.85
N ASP A 107 -23.99 7.54 5.89
CA ASP A 107 -25.04 8.49 6.30
C ASP A 107 -26.20 8.60 5.29
N GLU A 108 -26.01 8.09 4.07
CA GLU A 108 -27.00 8.10 2.98
C GLU A 108 -27.72 6.75 2.84
N MET A 109 -27.27 5.70 3.55
CA MET A 109 -27.84 4.36 3.49
C MET A 109 -29.11 4.26 4.35
N THR A 110 -30.06 3.50 3.84
CA THR A 110 -31.25 3.09 4.59
C THR A 110 -30.91 1.99 5.61
N ASP A 111 -31.73 1.86 6.66
CA ASP A 111 -31.56 0.79 7.67
C ASP A 111 -31.43 -0.61 7.04
N LYS A 112 -32.19 -0.87 5.96
CA LYS A 112 -32.14 -2.15 5.23
C LYS A 112 -30.81 -2.36 4.48
N GLU A 113 -30.23 -1.31 3.93
CA GLU A 113 -28.92 -1.39 3.28
C GLU A 113 -27.81 -1.59 4.31
N ILE A 114 -27.92 -0.97 5.49
CA ILE A 114 -27.01 -1.18 6.61
C ILE A 114 -27.11 -2.63 7.12
N GLU A 115 -28.32 -3.16 7.29
CA GLU A 115 -28.55 -4.56 7.67
C GLU A 115 -27.90 -5.52 6.66
N THR A 116 -28.14 -5.30 5.36
CA THR A 116 -27.55 -6.13 4.29
C THR A 116 -26.01 -6.07 4.32
N MET A 117 -25.44 -4.87 4.50
CA MET A 117 -23.98 -4.69 4.60
C MET A 117 -23.39 -5.48 5.78
N VAL A 118 -24.04 -5.44 6.94
CA VAL A 118 -23.58 -6.17 8.14
C VAL A 118 -23.67 -7.68 7.92
N ASP A 119 -24.75 -8.17 7.31
CA ASP A 119 -24.92 -9.58 6.97
C ASP A 119 -23.86 -10.06 5.96
N GLU A 120 -23.56 -9.26 4.94
CA GLU A 120 -22.50 -9.53 3.97
C GLU A 120 -21.11 -9.58 4.62
N ASP A 121 -20.88 -8.77 5.65
CA ASP A 121 -19.63 -8.81 6.41
C ASP A 121 -19.46 -10.14 7.16
N PHE A 122 -20.50 -10.60 7.86
CA PHE A 122 -20.49 -11.90 8.53
C PHE A 122 -20.34 -13.06 7.53
N ASN A 123 -21.01 -12.99 6.39
CA ASN A 123 -20.86 -13.98 5.32
C ASN A 123 -19.41 -14.03 4.80
N SER A 124 -18.76 -12.87 4.67
CA SER A 124 -17.35 -12.77 4.27
C SER A 124 -16.42 -13.36 5.35
N GLU A 125 -16.70 -13.13 6.63
CA GLU A 125 -15.96 -13.76 7.73
C GLU A 125 -16.09 -15.28 7.74
N GLN A 126 -17.31 -15.78 7.52
CA GLN A 126 -17.58 -17.21 7.42
C GLN A 126 -16.83 -17.83 6.23
N ALA A 127 -16.87 -17.19 5.06
CA ALA A 127 -16.12 -17.65 3.88
C ALA A 127 -14.60 -17.68 4.13
N MET A 128 -14.04 -16.67 4.80
CA MET A 128 -12.63 -16.66 5.20
C MET A 128 -12.30 -17.84 6.14
N LEU A 129 -13.18 -18.15 7.09
CA LEU A 129 -12.99 -19.27 8.01
C LEU A 129 -13.06 -20.62 7.28
N ASP A 130 -13.94 -20.75 6.30
CA ASP A 130 -14.09 -21.98 5.51
C ASP A 130 -12.89 -22.23 4.61
N ILE A 131 -12.32 -21.19 3.99
CA ILE A 131 -11.02 -21.26 3.29
C ILE A 131 -9.93 -21.73 4.25
N LYS A 132 -9.82 -21.13 5.45
CA LYS A 132 -8.84 -21.56 6.45
C LYS A 132 -8.99 -23.02 6.83
N LYS A 133 -10.22 -23.52 7.05
CA LYS A 133 -10.48 -24.95 7.38
C LYS A 133 -10.13 -25.88 6.22
N LYS A 134 -10.50 -25.51 4.99
CA LYS A 134 -10.18 -26.23 3.75
C LYS A 134 -8.66 -26.41 3.61
N TYR A 135 -7.89 -25.34 3.76
CA TYR A 135 -6.44 -25.39 3.61
C TYR A 135 -5.73 -25.94 4.83
N HIS A 136 -6.27 -25.80 6.04
CA HIS A 136 -5.75 -26.48 7.24
C HIS A 136 -5.65 -28.00 7.04
N SER A 137 -6.68 -28.61 6.46
CA SER A 137 -6.69 -30.04 6.15
C SER A 137 -5.62 -30.41 5.13
N GLN A 138 -5.36 -29.56 4.14
CA GLN A 138 -4.31 -29.75 3.15
C GLN A 138 -2.91 -29.56 3.75
N PHE A 139 -2.69 -28.53 4.57
CA PHE A 139 -1.41 -28.32 5.24
C PHE A 139 -1.05 -29.48 6.16
N LYS A 140 -2.03 -30.07 6.86
CA LYS A 140 -1.81 -31.25 7.70
C LYS A 140 -1.40 -32.51 6.93
N SER A 141 -1.74 -32.63 5.64
CA SER A 141 -1.35 -33.79 4.85
C SER A 141 0.08 -33.70 4.34
N ILE A 142 0.66 -32.49 4.31
CA ILE A 142 2.01 -32.24 3.78
C ILE A 142 3.02 -31.85 4.86
N LEU A 143 2.57 -31.32 6.01
CA LEU A 143 3.43 -30.87 7.11
C LEU A 143 3.00 -31.46 8.46
N PRO A 144 3.95 -31.74 9.37
CA PRO A 144 3.65 -32.06 10.76
C PRO A 144 2.84 -30.96 11.45
N ILE A 145 1.92 -31.34 12.34
CA ILE A 145 1.00 -30.39 13.01
C ILE A 145 1.73 -29.25 13.73
N ARG A 146 2.95 -29.48 14.25
CA ARG A 146 3.76 -28.43 14.89
C ARG A 146 4.18 -27.34 13.89
N LYS A 147 4.55 -27.72 12.65
CA LYS A 147 4.89 -26.76 11.59
C LYS A 147 3.65 -26.03 11.09
N VAL A 148 2.50 -26.70 11.01
CA VAL A 148 1.21 -26.05 10.68
C VAL A 148 0.82 -25.02 11.75
N ALA A 149 1.04 -25.30 13.04
CA ALA A 149 0.82 -24.32 14.10
C ALA A 149 1.80 -23.14 14.00
N LYS A 150 3.10 -23.41 13.73
CA LYS A 150 4.11 -22.37 13.48
C LYS A 150 3.72 -21.49 12.28
N LEU A 151 3.16 -22.05 11.21
CA LEU A 151 2.70 -21.31 10.03
C LEU A 151 1.76 -20.17 10.42
N TYR A 152 0.69 -20.46 11.15
CA TYR A 152 -0.29 -19.43 11.52
C TYR A 152 0.31 -18.34 12.40
N HIS A 153 1.23 -18.72 13.29
CA HIS A 153 1.97 -17.74 14.10
C HIS A 153 2.89 -16.87 13.24
N ALA A 154 3.63 -17.48 12.31
CA ALA A 154 4.54 -16.80 11.41
C ALA A 154 3.81 -15.82 10.48
N GLU A 155 2.64 -16.19 9.96
CA GLU A 155 1.81 -15.29 9.15
C GLU A 155 1.41 -14.02 9.92
N ASP A 156 0.93 -14.19 11.16
CA ASP A 156 0.55 -13.07 12.01
C ASP A 156 1.75 -12.19 12.39
N MET A 157 2.90 -12.81 12.70
CA MET A 157 4.14 -12.09 12.96
C MET A 157 4.61 -11.29 11.75
N PHE A 158 4.58 -11.90 10.55
CA PHE A 158 4.95 -11.24 9.30
C PHE A 158 4.04 -10.04 9.03
N LYS A 159 2.72 -10.22 9.15
CA LYS A 159 1.74 -9.15 8.98
C LYS A 159 2.00 -8.00 9.95
N LYS A 160 2.19 -8.29 11.24
CA LYS A 160 2.49 -7.28 12.28
C LYS A 160 3.81 -6.56 12.01
N LYS A 161 4.84 -7.26 11.54
CA LYS A 161 6.13 -6.69 11.17
C LYS A 161 5.96 -5.74 9.97
N LEU A 162 5.30 -6.20 8.92
CA LEU A 162 5.03 -5.42 7.71
C LEU A 162 4.24 -4.13 8.01
N LEU A 163 3.16 -4.24 8.79
CA LEU A 163 2.34 -3.07 9.17
C LEU A 163 3.13 -2.04 9.98
N ARG A 164 4.02 -2.49 10.89
CA ARG A 164 4.88 -1.59 11.66
C ARG A 164 5.90 -0.88 10.78
N GLU A 165 6.47 -1.57 9.79
CA GLU A 165 7.44 -1.00 8.86
C GLU A 165 6.78 0.04 7.95
N ILE A 166 5.67 -0.31 7.30
CA ILE A 166 4.90 0.63 6.46
C ILE A 166 4.44 1.84 7.29
N GLY A 167 3.99 1.62 8.54
CA GLY A 167 3.59 2.70 9.43
C GLY A 167 4.75 3.61 9.85
N ARG A 168 5.96 3.07 10.01
CA ARG A 168 7.17 3.85 10.30
C ARG A 168 7.65 4.64 9.09
N GLU A 169 7.65 4.05 7.90
CA GLU A 169 8.02 4.75 6.66
C GLU A 169 7.09 5.94 6.40
N ARG A 170 5.78 5.76 6.58
CA ARG A 170 4.80 6.85 6.45
C ARG A 170 4.98 7.97 7.49
N ARG A 171 5.51 7.67 8.68
CA ARG A 171 5.79 8.65 9.74
C ARG A 171 7.21 9.25 9.67
N GLY A 172 8.15 8.52 9.07
CA GLY A 172 9.54 8.91 8.87
C GLY A 172 9.71 10.01 7.82
N GLY A 173 8.74 10.20 6.93
CA GLY A 173 8.65 11.39 6.06
C GLY A 173 8.09 12.64 6.75
N MET A 174 7.70 12.57 8.03
CA MET A 174 7.06 13.66 8.79
C MET A 174 7.77 13.93 10.13
N HIS A 175 9.11 13.95 10.17
CA HIS A 175 9.87 14.37 11.35
C HIS A 175 10.59 15.72 11.11
N GLY A 176 9.86 16.80 11.34
CA GLY A 176 10.38 17.82 12.26
C GLY A 176 10.25 17.30 13.71
N PRO A 177 11.05 17.79 14.67
CA PRO A 177 10.96 17.36 16.06
C PRO A 177 9.54 17.60 16.63
N PRO A 178 9.09 16.79 17.60
CA PRO A 178 7.81 17.03 18.25
C PRO A 178 7.78 18.42 18.88
N PRO A 179 6.65 19.16 18.84
CA PRO A 179 6.53 20.41 19.57
C PRO A 179 6.67 20.08 21.06
N HIS A 180 7.83 20.41 21.61
CA HIS A 180 8.00 20.47 23.05
C HIS A 180 7.18 21.65 23.56
N GLY A 181 6.08 21.36 24.25
CA GLY A 181 5.53 22.26 25.25
C GLY A 181 4.05 22.61 25.10
N GLY A 182 3.27 22.16 26.08
CA GLY A 182 2.23 23.00 26.67
C GLY A 182 0.85 22.36 26.76
N GLY A 183 0.49 21.89 27.96
CA GLY A 183 -0.90 21.85 28.40
C GLY A 183 -1.37 20.48 28.86
N ASP A 184 -1.14 20.18 30.14
CA ASP A 184 -1.86 19.17 30.88
C ASP A 184 -3.34 19.60 30.98
N HIS A 185 -4.16 19.25 29.99
CA HIS A 185 -5.60 19.29 30.14
C HIS A 185 -6.06 17.98 30.76
N HIS A 186 -6.06 17.95 32.08
CA HIS A 186 -6.83 16.98 32.86
C HIS A 186 -8.31 17.24 32.56
N GLU A 187 -8.86 16.55 31.55
CA GLU A 187 -10.30 16.53 31.30
C GLU A 187 -10.98 15.74 32.42
N ASP A 188 -11.55 16.48 33.36
CA ASP A 188 -12.41 16.01 34.45
C ASP A 188 -13.70 15.40 33.88
N TRP A 189 -13.71 14.07 33.72
CA TRP A 189 -14.86 13.30 33.26
C TRP A 189 -15.79 12.95 34.44
N GLY A 190 -16.47 13.95 34.99
CA GLY A 190 -17.59 13.76 35.92
C GLY A 190 -18.95 13.88 35.22
N PRO A 191 -19.96 13.03 35.51
CA PRO A 191 -21.29 13.17 34.93
C PRO A 191 -22.01 14.43 35.46
N PRO A 192 -22.83 15.12 34.64
CA PRO A 192 -23.51 16.35 35.04
C PRO A 192 -24.58 16.11 36.12
N PRO A 193 -24.80 17.06 37.04
CA PRO A 193 -25.76 16.88 38.13
C PRO A 193 -27.20 16.85 37.60
N HIS A 194 -27.97 15.86 38.07
CA HIS A 194 -29.40 15.79 37.87
C HIS A 194 -30.07 16.98 38.57
N LYS A 195 -30.86 17.75 37.82
CA LYS A 195 -31.76 18.76 38.39
C LYS A 195 -33.04 18.04 38.84
N GLU A 196 -33.35 18.13 40.12
CA GLU A 196 -34.68 17.85 40.69
C GLU A 196 -35.68 18.94 40.34
#